data_AF-A0A2R6C9X0-F1
#
_entry.id   AF-A0A2R6C9X0-F1
#
_cell.length_a   1.000
_cell.length_b   1.000
_cell.length_c   1.000
_cell.angle_alpha   90.00
_cell.angle_beta   90.00
_cell.angle_gamma   90.00
#
_symmetry.space_group_name_H-M   'P 1'
#
loop_
_entity.id
_entity.type
_entity.pdbx_description
1 polymer ?
#
loop_
_entity_poly.entity_id
_entity_poly.type
_entity_poly.pdbx_seq_one_letter_code
_entity_poly.pdbx_strand_id
1 'polypeptide(L)'
;LIEANNEQLAVQLSESGSANLLLDGEEVKLTYDELELLLGTQPGYAHYGRGGVHVFLNTEVDKKMEREWLMREVVRRIQLTRKELNLKYDEKVGLLLWVDDESLKSVIQEYAEHIMRETLAESLEFNEAAKNSVKHQVEEYTLWVKLKTRS
;
A
#
# COMPACT_ATOMS: atom_id res chain seq x y z
N LEU A 1 4.59 1.25 -23.37
CA LEU A 1 5.78 2.10 -23.15
C LEU A 1 6.31 2.44 -24.54
N ILE A 2 6.06 3.66 -25.02
CA ILE A 2 6.58 4.10 -26.31
C ILE A 2 8.03 4.53 -26.07
N GLU A 3 8.98 3.75 -26.56
CA GLU A 3 10.39 4.15 -26.68
C GLU A 3 10.50 5.14 -27.85
N ALA A 4 10.09 6.38 -27.62
CA ALA A 4 10.46 7.47 -28.51
C ALA A 4 11.89 7.92 -28.19
N ASN A 5 12.62 8.39 -29.20
CA ASN A 5 13.97 8.91 -29.04
C ASN A 5 13.92 10.25 -28.28
N ASN A 6 13.88 10.16 -26.94
CA ASN A 6 13.67 11.28 -26.01
C ASN A 6 14.61 12.47 -26.25
N GLU A 7 15.81 12.22 -26.77
CA GLU A 7 16.80 13.25 -27.07
C GLU A 7 16.38 14.16 -28.24
N GLN A 8 15.82 13.58 -29.32
CA GLN A 8 15.37 14.35 -30.49
C GLN A 8 14.13 15.19 -30.18
N LEU A 9 13.22 14.65 -29.37
CA LEU A 9 12.03 15.39 -28.93
C LEU A 9 12.42 16.57 -28.03
N ALA A 10 13.37 16.36 -27.09
CA ALA A 10 13.85 17.43 -26.21
C ALA A 10 14.51 18.57 -27.00
N VAL A 11 15.33 18.26 -28.01
CA VAL A 11 15.93 19.26 -28.90
C VAL A 11 14.84 20.05 -29.64
N GLN A 12 13.89 19.38 -30.30
CA GLN A 12 12.81 20.05 -31.04
C GLN A 12 11.96 20.98 -30.15
N LEU A 13 11.62 20.54 -28.94
CA LEU A 13 10.90 21.35 -27.97
C LEU A 13 11.69 22.60 -27.56
N SER A 14 12.99 22.44 -27.28
CA SER A 14 13.85 23.57 -26.90
C SER A 14 14.05 24.60 -28.01
N GLU A 15 14.07 24.16 -29.27
CA GLU A 15 14.34 25.03 -30.42
C GLU A 15 13.06 25.68 -30.98
N SER A 16 11.93 24.96 -30.95
CA SER A 16 10.71 25.37 -31.66
C SER A 16 9.48 25.54 -30.76
N GLY A 17 9.59 25.21 -29.47
CA GLY A 17 8.46 25.19 -28.52
C GLY A 17 7.50 24.02 -28.71
N SER A 18 7.80 23.10 -29.63
CA SER A 18 7.01 21.88 -29.87
C SER A 18 7.85 20.73 -30.41
N ALA A 19 7.41 19.49 -30.24
CA ALA A 19 8.01 18.32 -30.88
C ALA A 19 6.93 17.43 -31.49
N ASN A 20 7.25 16.73 -32.57
CA ASN A 20 6.31 15.80 -33.19
C ASN A 20 6.63 14.38 -32.73
N LEU A 21 5.66 13.74 -32.09
CA LEU A 21 5.73 12.36 -31.63
C LEU A 21 4.85 11.49 -32.52
N LEU A 22 5.43 10.45 -33.12
CA LEU A 22 4.66 9.46 -33.89
C LEU A 22 4.10 8.39 -32.94
N LEU A 23 2.79 8.34 -32.77
CA LEU A 23 2.07 7.36 -31.95
C LEU A 23 1.12 6.55 -32.83
N ASP A 24 1.28 5.23 -32.86
CA ASP A 24 0.41 4.31 -33.61
C ASP A 24 0.16 4.71 -35.09
N GLY A 25 1.14 5.39 -35.71
CA GLY A 25 1.06 5.87 -37.09
C GLY A 25 0.46 7.27 -37.27
N GLU A 26 0.03 7.92 -36.18
CA GLU A 26 -0.44 9.30 -36.16
C GLU A 26 0.64 10.25 -35.60
N GLU A 27 0.80 11.42 -36.23
CA GLU A 27 1.73 12.45 -35.79
C GLU A 27 1.05 13.36 -34.77
N VAL A 28 1.47 13.26 -33.50
CA VAL A 28 0.99 14.07 -32.40
C VAL A 28 1.99 15.19 -32.14
N LYS A 29 1.53 16.43 -32.25
CA LYS A 29 2.33 17.59 -31.86
C LYS A 29 2.28 17.75 -30.35
N LEU A 30 3.44 17.81 -29.72
CA LEU A 30 3.64 18.03 -28.29
C LEU A 30 4.13 19.45 -28.04
N THR A 31 3.59 20.08 -27.02
CA THR A 31 4.04 21.36 -26.46
C THR A 31 4.54 21.17 -25.03
N TYR A 32 5.18 22.20 -24.47
CA TYR A 32 5.63 22.17 -23.07
C TYR A 32 4.47 21.86 -22.10
N ASP A 33 3.32 22.49 -22.31
CA ASP A 33 2.13 22.29 -21.46
C ASP A 33 1.58 20.84 -21.55
N GLU A 34 1.70 20.19 -22.71
CA GLU A 34 1.27 18.80 -22.90
C GLU A 34 2.26 17.81 -22.27
N LEU A 35 3.56 18.11 -22.27
CA LEU A 35 4.55 17.33 -21.51
C LEU A 35 4.33 17.43 -20.01
N GLU A 36 3.93 18.60 -19.50
CA GLU A 36 3.58 18.78 -18.09
C GLU A 36 2.40 17.88 -17.69
N LEU A 37 1.36 17.80 -18.54
CA LEU A 37 0.23 16.90 -18.35
C LEU A 37 0.66 15.42 -18.37
N LEU A 38 1.52 15.01 -19.32
CA LEU A 38 1.99 13.63 -19.43
C LEU A 38 2.80 13.18 -18.19
N LEU A 39 3.71 14.03 -17.68
CA LEU A 39 4.45 13.75 -16.45
C LEU A 39 3.54 13.71 -15.22
N GLY A 40 2.50 14.54 -15.17
CA GLY A 40 1.48 14.52 -14.12
C GLY A 40 0.53 13.31 -14.16
N THR A 41 0.52 12.55 -15.26
CA THR A 41 -0.33 11.36 -15.42
C THR A 41 0.35 10.03 -15.05
N GLN A 42 1.61 10.03 -14.59
CA GLN A 42 2.23 8.79 -14.10
C GLN A 42 1.48 8.26 -12.87
N PRO A 43 0.90 7.04 -12.92
CA PRO A 43 0.26 6.44 -11.76
C PRO A 43 1.26 6.36 -10.60
N GLY A 44 0.79 6.69 -9.40
CA GLY A 44 1.61 6.63 -8.19
C GLY A 44 2.40 7.89 -7.85
N TYR A 45 2.31 8.96 -8.65
CA TYR A 45 2.95 10.24 -8.35
C TYR A 45 1.95 11.39 -8.24
N ALA A 46 2.12 12.27 -7.25
CA ALA A 46 1.46 13.57 -7.19
C ALA A 46 2.41 14.65 -7.72
N HIS A 47 1.90 15.54 -8.58
CA HIS A 47 2.69 16.59 -9.23
C HIS A 47 2.21 17.99 -8.82
N TYR A 48 3.16 18.89 -8.57
CA TYR A 48 2.93 20.32 -8.43
C TYR A 48 4.02 21.10 -9.18
N GLY A 49 3.60 22.02 -10.05
CA GLY A 49 4.50 22.89 -10.83
C GLY A 49 4.16 24.37 -10.63
N ARG A 50 5.18 25.21 -10.40
CA ARG A 50 5.04 26.68 -10.44
C ARG A 50 6.35 27.35 -10.83
N GLY A 51 6.31 28.22 -11.85
CA GLY A 51 7.44 29.10 -12.19
C GLY A 51 8.72 28.36 -12.58
N GLY A 52 8.61 27.26 -13.32
CA GLY A 52 9.76 26.44 -13.76
C GLY A 52 10.31 25.49 -12.69
N VAL A 53 9.70 25.41 -11.51
CA VAL A 53 10.02 24.42 -10.47
C VAL A 53 8.93 23.36 -10.42
N HIS A 54 9.33 22.09 -10.49
CA HIS A 54 8.44 20.93 -10.53
C HIS A 54 8.78 20.00 -9.36
N VAL A 55 7.75 19.56 -8.63
CA VAL A 55 7.86 18.60 -7.53
C VAL A 55 7.03 17.37 -7.87
N PHE A 56 7.65 16.20 -7.74
CA PHE A 56 7.02 14.89 -7.91
C PHE A 56 7.10 14.12 -6.59
N LEU A 57 5.95 13.78 -6.01
CA LEU A 57 5.86 12.99 -4.78
C LEU A 57 5.43 11.57 -5.12
N ASN A 58 6.25 10.57 -4.80
CA ASN A 58 5.88 9.16 -4.95
C ASN A 58 4.89 8.75 -3.84
N THR A 59 3.63 8.63 -4.21
CA THR A 59 2.52 8.25 -3.32
C THR A 59 2.39 6.74 -3.12
N GLU A 60 2.99 5.90 -3.98
CA GLU A 60 3.00 4.45 -3.80
C GLU A 60 3.92 4.02 -2.65
N VAL A 61 5.07 4.68 -2.51
CA VAL A 61 5.97 4.48 -1.38
C VAL A 61 5.26 4.79 -0.06
N ASP A 62 4.53 5.90 -0.01
CA ASP A 62 3.76 6.28 1.18
C ASP A 62 2.70 5.23 1.52
N LYS A 63 1.94 4.74 0.54
CA LYS A 63 0.94 3.66 0.74
C LYS A 63 1.57 2.36 1.22
N LYS A 64 2.72 1.96 0.66
CA LYS A 64 3.42 0.75 1.10
C LYS A 64 3.87 0.88 2.55
N MET A 65 4.41 2.04 2.93
CA MET A 65 4.83 2.31 4.30
C MET A 65 3.66 2.28 5.28
N GLU A 66 2.53 2.87 4.90
CA GLU A 66 1.29 2.83 5.68
C GLU A 66 0.80 1.40 5.91
N ARG A 67 0.76 0.57 4.86
CA ARG A 67 0.35 -0.84 4.97
C ARG A 67 1.31 -1.65 5.84
N GLU A 68 2.61 -1.45 5.70
CA GLU A 68 3.61 -2.11 6.55
C GLU A 68 3.44 -1.68 8.02
N TRP A 69 3.20 -0.38 8.25
CA TRP A 69 2.98 0.17 9.57
C TRP A 69 1.71 -0.41 10.21
N LEU A 70 0.58 -0.48 9.48
CA LEU A 70 -0.66 -1.13 9.93
C LEU A 70 -0.44 -2.61 10.28
N MET A 71 0.29 -3.34 9.44
CA MET A 71 0.65 -4.73 9.70
C MET A 71 1.42 -4.88 11.03
N ARG A 72 2.41 -4.01 11.29
CA ARG A 72 3.20 -4.05 12.53
C ARG A 72 2.33 -3.80 13.75
N GLU A 73 1.36 -2.90 13.63
CA GLU A 73 0.41 -2.63 14.70
C GLU A 73 -0.52 -3.83 14.96
N VAL A 74 -1.01 -4.49 13.92
CA VAL A 74 -1.76 -5.76 14.05
C VAL A 74 -0.95 -6.83 14.78
N VAL A 75 0.31 -7.05 14.39
CA VAL A 75 1.22 -7.99 15.08
C VAL A 75 1.33 -7.64 16.56
N ARG A 76 1.49 -6.35 16.88
CA ARG A 76 1.57 -5.88 18.27
C ARG A 76 0.31 -6.20 19.06
N ARG A 77 -0.88 -5.99 18.48
CA ARG A 77 -2.16 -6.28 19.15
C ARG A 77 -2.39 -7.77 19.38
N ILE A 78 -2.02 -8.61 18.42
CA ILE A 78 -2.07 -10.07 18.59
C ILE A 78 -1.10 -10.51 19.70
N GLN A 79 0.11 -9.97 19.73
CA GLN A 79 1.09 -10.28 20.77
C GLN A 79 0.65 -9.82 22.16
N LEU A 80 -0.02 -8.67 22.28
CA LEU A 80 -0.64 -8.25 23.54
C LEU A 80 -1.72 -9.25 23.97
N THR A 81 -2.58 -9.69 23.06
CA THR A 81 -3.61 -10.70 23.34
C THR A 81 -2.99 -12.01 23.83
N ARG A 82 -1.86 -12.45 23.25
CA ARG A 82 -1.11 -13.65 23.73
C ARG A 82 -0.63 -13.49 25.17
N LYS A 83 -0.13 -12.30 25.52
CA LYS A 83 0.34 -11.98 26.88
C LYS A 83 -0.81 -11.93 27.88
N GLU A 84 -1.93 -11.32 27.52
CA GLU A 84 -3.14 -11.24 28.37
C GLU A 84 -3.71 -12.63 28.70
N LEU A 85 -3.60 -13.57 27.76
CA LEU A 85 -3.99 -14.96 27.95
C LEU A 85 -2.92 -15.83 28.63
N ASN A 86 -1.79 -15.25 29.05
CA ASN A 86 -0.66 -15.95 29.69
C ASN A 86 -0.18 -17.20 28.92
N LEU A 87 -0.19 -17.14 27.58
CA LEU A 87 0.29 -18.24 26.75
C LEU A 87 1.80 -18.43 26.94
N LYS A 88 2.28 -19.67 26.75
CA LYS A 88 3.73 -19.92 26.78
C LYS A 88 4.41 -19.22 25.61
N TYR A 89 5.70 -18.92 25.78
CA TYR A 89 6.47 -18.15 24.81
C TYR A 89 6.54 -18.83 23.43
N ASP A 90 6.49 -20.16 23.38
CA ASP A 90 6.56 -21.02 22.19
C ASP A 90 5.21 -21.60 21.77
N GLU A 91 4.13 -21.25 22.47
CA GLU A 91 2.81 -21.84 22.23
C GLU A 91 2.22 -21.40 20.89
N LYS A 92 1.89 -22.39 20.06
CA LYS A 92 1.25 -22.21 18.76
C LYS A 92 -0.26 -22.00 18.90
N VAL A 93 -0.81 -21.13 18.06
CA VAL A 93 -2.24 -20.75 18.11
C VAL A 93 -2.89 -20.71 16.73
N GLY A 94 -4.21 -20.82 16.67
CA GLY A 94 -4.99 -20.36 15.52
C GLY A 94 -5.50 -18.94 15.74
N LEU A 95 -5.39 -18.07 14.73
CA LEU A 95 -5.94 -16.73 14.75
C LEU A 95 -7.32 -16.71 14.10
N LEU A 96 -8.32 -16.28 14.86
CA LEU A 96 -9.63 -15.93 14.34
C LEU A 96 -9.83 -14.43 14.51
N LEU A 97 -9.96 -13.72 13.40
CA LEU A 97 -10.00 -12.26 13.36
C LEU A 97 -11.35 -11.77 12.87
N TRP A 98 -11.76 -10.60 13.34
CA TRP A 98 -12.79 -9.79 12.70
C TRP A 98 -12.31 -8.34 12.66
N VAL A 99 -12.66 -7.62 11.59
CA VAL A 99 -12.34 -6.20 11.43
C VAL A 99 -13.59 -5.46 10.99
N ASP A 100 -13.66 -4.18 11.33
CA ASP A 100 -14.77 -3.30 10.93
C ASP A 100 -14.60 -2.71 9.52
N ASP A 101 -13.38 -2.71 8.98
CA ASP A 101 -13.06 -2.13 7.68
C ASP A 101 -12.28 -3.09 6.75
N GLU A 102 -12.60 -3.03 5.45
CA GLU A 102 -11.98 -3.88 4.43
C GLU A 102 -10.53 -3.45 4.12
N SER A 103 -10.17 -2.19 4.37
CA SER A 103 -8.81 -1.67 4.19
C SER A 103 -7.83 -2.40 5.11
N LEU A 104 -8.15 -2.48 6.41
CA LEU A 104 -7.35 -3.25 7.36
C LEU A 104 -7.37 -4.74 7.03
N LYS A 105 -8.52 -5.29 6.61
CA LYS A 105 -8.62 -6.69 6.17
C LYS A 105 -7.64 -7.00 5.05
N SER A 106 -7.57 -6.12 4.05
CA SER A 106 -6.70 -6.28 2.89
C SER A 106 -5.22 -6.29 3.28
N VAL A 107 -4.82 -5.46 4.24
CA VAL A 107 -3.44 -5.43 4.78
C VAL A 107 -3.15 -6.74 5.51
N ILE A 108 -4.05 -7.20 6.38
CA ILE A 108 -3.86 -8.46 7.11
C ILE A 108 -3.74 -9.64 6.15
N GLN A 109 -4.53 -9.66 5.07
CA GLN A 109 -4.47 -10.70 4.04
C GLN A 109 -3.15 -10.66 3.26
N GLU A 110 -2.72 -9.48 2.82
CA GLU A 110 -1.44 -9.29 2.12
C GLU A 110 -0.25 -9.77 2.96
N TYR A 111 -0.27 -9.50 4.26
CA TYR A 111 0.82 -9.84 5.18
C TYR A 111 0.55 -11.08 6.04
N ALA A 112 -0.43 -11.92 5.66
CA ALA A 112 -0.92 -13.02 6.50
C ALA A 112 0.20 -13.95 6.98
N GLU A 113 1.10 -14.37 6.09
CA GLU A 113 2.23 -15.24 6.45
C GLU A 113 3.20 -14.56 7.42
N HIS A 114 3.45 -13.27 7.24
CA HIS A 114 4.33 -12.51 8.11
C HIS A 114 3.72 -12.38 9.51
N ILE A 115 2.46 -11.97 9.57
CA ILE A 115 1.69 -11.88 10.82
C ILE A 115 1.69 -13.23 11.54
N MET A 116 1.42 -14.33 10.82
CA MET A 116 1.40 -15.67 11.39
C MET A 116 2.76 -16.08 11.97
N ARG A 117 3.85 -15.87 11.22
CA ARG A 117 5.21 -16.16 11.72
C ARG A 117 5.53 -15.38 12.98
N GLU A 118 5.31 -14.06 12.96
CA GLU A 118 5.62 -13.17 14.08
C GLU A 118 4.76 -13.45 15.31
N THR A 119 3.58 -14.05 15.15
CA THR A 119 2.62 -14.31 16.25
C THR A 119 2.53 -15.78 16.67
N LEU A 120 3.39 -16.64 16.11
CA LEU A 120 3.37 -18.09 16.30
C LEU A 120 2.01 -18.72 15.96
N ALA A 121 1.32 -18.17 14.97
CA ALA A 121 0.05 -18.69 14.51
C ALA A 121 0.22 -19.75 13.41
N GLU A 122 -0.56 -20.82 13.48
CA GLU A 122 -0.60 -21.90 12.48
C GLU A 122 -1.72 -21.69 11.45
N SER A 123 -2.69 -20.83 11.76
CA SER A 123 -3.80 -20.46 10.88
C SER A 123 -4.23 -19.02 11.14
N LEU A 124 -4.78 -18.39 10.11
CA LEU A 124 -5.41 -17.07 10.18
C LEU A 124 -6.69 -17.10 9.36
N GLU A 125 -7.82 -16.84 10.02
CA GLU A 125 -9.15 -16.87 9.41
C GLU A 125 -9.94 -15.63 9.84
N PHE A 126 -10.74 -15.07 8.92
CA PHE A 126 -11.72 -14.05 9.25
C PHE A 126 -13.07 -14.70 9.56
N ASN A 127 -13.67 -14.38 10.70
CA ASN A 127 -14.95 -14.95 11.10
C ASN A 127 -15.69 -14.06 12.10
N GLU A 128 -17.00 -13.91 11.93
CA GLU A 128 -17.84 -13.13 12.83
C GLU A 128 -17.81 -13.62 14.29
N ALA A 129 -17.49 -14.88 14.54
CA ALA A 129 -17.33 -15.42 15.88
C ALA A 129 -16.20 -14.74 16.68
N ALA A 130 -15.34 -13.94 16.05
CA ALA A 130 -14.38 -13.07 16.72
C ALA A 130 -14.99 -11.74 17.22
N LYS A 131 -16.17 -11.29 16.77
CA LYS A 131 -16.76 -9.99 17.20
C LYS A 131 -16.94 -9.82 18.72
N ASN A 132 -17.01 -10.92 19.47
CA ASN A 132 -17.14 -10.93 20.93
C ASN A 132 -15.83 -11.27 21.67
N SER A 133 -14.68 -11.23 20.99
CA SER A 133 -13.37 -11.50 21.59
C SER A 133 -12.65 -10.21 22.00
N VAL A 134 -11.34 -10.30 22.28
CA VAL A 134 -10.54 -9.15 22.68
C VAL A 134 -10.53 -8.11 21.56
N LYS A 135 -11.03 -6.92 21.89
CA LYS A 135 -11.11 -5.78 20.97
C LYS A 135 -9.86 -4.91 21.12
N HIS A 136 -9.24 -4.56 20.00
CA HIS A 136 -8.11 -3.65 19.88
C HIS A 136 -8.41 -2.51 18.91
N GLN A 137 -7.84 -1.35 19.19
CA GLN A 137 -7.81 -0.21 18.27
C GLN A 137 -6.50 -0.25 17.47
N VAL A 138 -6.60 -0.11 16.14
CA VAL A 138 -5.48 -0.01 15.18
C VAL A 138 -5.73 1.26 14.37
N GLU A 139 -5.16 2.39 14.81
CA GLU A 139 -5.51 3.75 14.34
C GLU A 139 -7.02 4.01 14.37
N GLU A 140 -7.62 4.29 13.21
CA GLU A 140 -9.05 4.48 13.03
C GLU A 140 -9.85 3.15 13.01
N TYR A 141 -9.18 2.02 12.81
CA TYR A 141 -9.82 0.71 12.65
C TYR A 141 -10.00 -0.06 13.96
N THR A 142 -11.01 -0.93 13.99
CA THR A 142 -11.21 -1.89 15.08
C THR A 142 -10.85 -3.30 14.63
N LEU A 143 -9.99 -3.95 15.42
CA LEU A 143 -9.61 -5.35 15.27
C LEU A 143 -10.09 -6.17 16.46
N TRP A 144 -10.82 -7.25 16.19
CA TRP A 144 -11.15 -8.26 17.20
C TRP A 144 -10.26 -9.49 16.99
N VAL A 145 -9.62 -9.93 18.06
CA VAL A 145 -8.67 -11.04 18.06
C VAL A 145 -9.16 -12.15 18.97
N LYS A 146 -9.31 -13.36 18.42
CA LYS A 146 -9.57 -14.57 19.19
C LYS A 146 -8.47 -15.59 18.89
N LEU A 147 -7.78 -16.02 19.94
CA LEU A 147 -6.77 -17.07 19.86
C LEU A 147 -7.44 -18.43 20.14
N LYS A 148 -7.17 -19.42 19.28
CA LYS A 148 -7.54 -20.82 19.49
C LYS A 148 -6.27 -21.59 19.87
N THR A 149 -6.20 -22.11 21.09
CA THR A 149 -5.15 -23.05 21.48
C THR A 149 -5.59 -24.47 21.10
N ARG A 150 -4.63 -25.34 20.78
CA ARG A 150 -4.89 -26.78 20.74
C ARG A 150 -4.97 -27.26 22.19
N SER A 151 -6.20 -27.49 22.69
CA SER A 151 -6.44 -28.26 23.90
C SER A 151 -6.05 -29.71 23.71
#